data_AF-A0A6N7C6J6-F1
#
_entry.id   AF-A0A6N7C6J6-F1
#
_cell.length_a   1.000
_cell.length_b   1.000
_cell.length_c   1.000
_cell.angle_alpha   90.00
_cell.angle_beta   90.00
_cell.angle_gamma   90.00
#
_symmetry.space_group_name_H-M   'P 1'
#
loop_
_entity.id
_entity.type
_entity.pdbx_description
1 polymer ?
#
loop_
_entity_poly.entity_id
_entity_poly.type
_entity_poly.pdbx_seq_one_letter_code
_entity_poly.pdbx_strand_id
1 'polypeptide(L)' 'MMVERVDPTVRYVSVEGAVTRTVPGTDAQLREITERYLAPDKVDGYLDFARAELGEQVAIYLRPERWLSADMGSV' A
#
# COMPACT_ATOMS: atom_id res chain seq x y z
N MET A 1 -17.28 -25.44 -15.67
CA MET A 1 -16.59 -24.91 -16.86
C MET A 1 -15.18 -24.52 -16.44
N MET A 2 -14.16 -24.93 -17.19
CA MET A 2 -12.83 -24.30 -17.10
C MET A 2 -12.73 -23.25 -18.20
N VAL A 3 -12.22 -22.07 -17.87
CA VAL A 3 -11.84 -21.06 -18.85
C VAL A 3 -10.35 -20.83 -18.69
N GLU A 4 -9.60 -21.05 -19.75
CA GLU A 4 -8.21 -20.63 -19.85
C GLU A 4 -8.21 -19.14 -20.21
N ARG A 5 -7.49 -18.32 -19.43
CA ARG A 5 -7.38 -16.89 -19.67
C ARG A 5 -5.92 -16.49 -19.67
N VAL A 6 -5.44 -16.05 -20.83
CA VAL A 6 -4.02 -15.70 -21.08
C VAL A 6 -3.72 -14.21 -20.90
N ASP A 7 -4.75 -13.36 -20.99
CA ASP A 7 -4.63 -11.91 -20.81
C ASP A 7 -5.12 -11.47 -19.41
N PRO A 8 -4.38 -10.56 -18.74
CA PRO A 8 -4.78 -10.05 -17.43
C PRO A 8 -6.03 -9.16 -17.53
N THR A 9 -6.88 -9.26 -16.52
CA THR A 9 -8.06 -8.39 -16.34
C THR A 9 -7.87 -7.48 -15.14
N VAL A 10 -8.61 -6.37 -15.08
CA VAL A 10 -8.59 -5.48 -13.92
C VAL A 10 -9.14 -6.24 -12.71
N ARG A 11 -8.30 -6.41 -11.68
CA ARG A 11 -8.67 -7.04 -10.41
C ARG A 11 -8.86 -5.97 -9.36
N TYR A 12 -10.02 -5.96 -8.74
CA TYR A 12 -10.36 -5.03 -7.67
C TYR A 12 -10.53 -5.77 -6.35
N VAL A 13 -10.07 -5.14 -5.27
CA VAL A 13 -10.39 -5.55 -3.91
C VAL A 13 -10.70 -4.30 -3.08
N SER A 14 -11.78 -4.34 -2.32
CA SER A 14 -11.99 -3.46 -1.17
C SER A 14 -11.86 -4.26 0.11
N VAL A 15 -11.28 -3.61 1.12
CA VAL A 15 -11.09 -4.17 2.45
C VAL A 15 -11.72 -3.20 3.44
N GLU A 16 -12.62 -3.70 4.27
CA GLU A 16 -13.30 -2.93 5.30
C GLU A 16 -12.98 -3.50 6.68
N GLY A 17 -12.89 -2.61 7.66
CA GLY A 17 -12.65 -2.96 9.04
C GLY A 17 -12.36 -1.72 9.88
N ALA A 18 -12.32 -1.89 11.19
CA ALA A 18 -12.06 -0.78 12.10
C ALA A 18 -10.59 -0.34 12.05
N VAL A 19 -10.35 0.97 12.08
CA VAL A 19 -9.04 1.52 12.46
C VAL A 19 -8.87 1.28 13.96
N THR A 20 -7.88 0.48 14.33
CA THR A 20 -7.62 0.11 15.73
C THR A 20 -6.70 1.10 16.42
N ARG A 21 -5.87 1.81 15.66
CA ARG A 21 -4.95 2.83 16.19
C ARG A 21 -4.45 3.77 15.09
N THR A 22 -4.26 5.03 15.45
CA THR A 22 -3.49 6.02 14.66
C THR A 22 -2.36 6.55 15.55
N VAL A 23 -1.13 6.51 15.06
CA VAL A 23 0.06 6.98 15.80
C VAL A 23 0.95 7.82 14.91
N PRO A 24 1.83 8.67 15.48
CA PRO A 24 2.89 9.31 14.72
C PRO A 24 3.72 8.27 13.95
N GLY A 25 4.05 8.58 12.70
CA GLY A 25 4.93 7.79 11.85
C GLY A 25 6.37 7.83 12.36
N THR A 26 7.09 6.73 12.17
CA THR A 26 8.50 6.62 12.54
C THR A 26 9.38 6.54 11.31
N ASP A 27 10.65 6.93 11.45
CA ASP A 27 11.62 6.82 10.36
C ASP A 27 11.79 5.38 9.86
N ALA A 28 11.73 4.40 10.77
CA ALA A 28 11.79 2.99 10.42
C ALA A 28 10.59 2.55 9.55
N GLN A 29 9.38 3.02 9.85
CA GLN A 29 8.19 2.74 9.03
C GLN A 29 8.27 3.43 7.66
N LEU A 30 8.80 4.66 7.62
CA LEU A 30 9.02 5.38 6.37
C LEU A 30 10.03 4.65 5.47
N ARG A 31 11.13 4.14 6.05
CA ARG A 31 12.08 3.28 5.33
C ARG A 31 11.43 1.99 4.84
N GLU A 32 10.71 1.28 5.70
CA GLU A 32 10.03 0.02 5.36
C GLU A 32 9.10 0.17 4.15
N ILE A 33 8.25 1.21 4.14
CA ILE A 33 7.31 1.41 3.03
C ILE A 33 8.02 1.89 1.76
N THR A 34 9.09 2.67 1.88
CA THR A 34 9.88 3.15 0.74
C THR A 34 10.58 1.98 0.04
N GLU A 35 11.24 1.11 0.80
CA GLU A 35 11.96 -0.07 0.27
C GLU A 35 11.02 -1.09 -0.38
N ARG A 36 9.72 -1.09 -0.02
CA ARG A 36 8.71 -1.95 -0.65
C ARG A 36 8.42 -1.57 -2.11
N TYR A 37 8.55 -0.30 -2.47
CA TYR A 37 8.09 0.22 -3.77
C TYR A 37 9.17 0.89 -4.60
N LEU A 38 10.31 1.27 -4.01
CA LEU A 38 11.44 1.85 -4.74
C LEU A 38 12.58 0.86 -4.91
N ALA A 39 13.31 1.01 -6.03
CA ALA A 39 14.57 0.31 -6.21
C ALA A 39 15.59 0.74 -5.13
N PRO A 40 16.47 -0.17 -4.65
CA PRO A 40 17.38 0.12 -3.53
C PRO A 40 18.23 1.39 -3.70
N ASP A 41 18.67 1.69 -4.91
CA ASP A 41 19.50 2.87 -5.22
C ASP A 41 18.73 4.21 -5.15
N LYS A 42 17.39 4.17 -5.01
CA LYS A 42 16.54 5.36 -4.87
C LYS A 42 16.06 5.61 -3.45
N VAL A 43 16.22 4.63 -2.56
CA VAL A 43 15.64 4.67 -1.20
C VAL A 43 16.18 5.85 -0.41
N ASP A 44 17.50 5.95 -0.26
CA ASP A 44 18.08 6.97 0.62
C ASP A 44 17.79 8.39 0.14
N GLY A 45 17.88 8.64 -1.17
CA GLY A 45 17.54 9.94 -1.75
C GLY A 45 16.07 10.33 -1.55
N TYR A 46 15.15 9.36 -1.63
CA TYR A 46 13.74 9.61 -1.32
C TYR A 46 13.51 9.89 0.17
N LEU A 47 14.18 9.14 1.06
CA LEU A 47 14.05 9.36 2.50
C LEU A 47 14.53 10.75 2.92
N ASP A 48 15.62 11.24 2.34
CA ASP A 48 16.13 12.59 2.60
C ASP A 48 15.12 13.66 2.14
N PHE A 49 14.57 13.51 0.93
CA PHE A 49 13.50 14.37 0.44
C PHE A 49 12.26 14.32 1.34
N ALA A 50 11.81 13.13 1.72
CA ALA A 50 10.60 12.96 2.53
C ALA A 50 10.73 13.61 3.90
N ARG A 51 11.90 13.52 4.55
CA ARG A 51 12.16 14.17 5.84
C ARG A 51 12.25 15.69 5.74
N ALA A 52 12.78 16.21 4.64
CA ALA A 52 12.92 17.64 4.42
C ALA A 52 11.59 18.30 4.03
N GLU A 53 10.79 17.64 3.18
CA GLU A 53 9.70 18.29 2.45
C GLU A 53 8.30 17.76 2.75
N LEU A 54 8.14 16.53 3.27
CA LEU A 54 6.81 15.87 3.36
C LEU A 54 6.13 15.94 4.74
N GLY A 55 6.63 16.77 5.66
CA GLY A 55 5.98 17.05 6.95
C GLY A 55 5.78 15.81 7.84
N GLU A 56 4.93 15.95 8.86
CA GLU A 56 4.64 14.86 9.80
C GLU A 56 3.79 13.76 9.17
N GLN A 57 4.19 12.51 9.40
CA GLN A 57 3.47 11.34 8.93
C GLN A 57 2.74 10.63 10.07
N VAL A 58 1.72 9.85 9.72
CA VAL A 58 0.98 9.00 10.67
C VAL A 58 0.90 7.56 10.15
N ALA A 59 0.96 6.61 11.07
CA ALA A 59 0.71 5.20 10.78
C ALA A 59 -0.71 4.82 11.22
N ILE A 60 -1.51 4.33 10.26
CA ILE A 60 -2.88 3.88 10.48
C ILE A 60 -2.90 2.36 10.53
N TYR A 61 -3.37 1.80 11.65
CA TYR A 61 -3.52 0.36 11.85
C TYR A 61 -4.99 0.01 11.66
N LEU A 62 -5.29 -0.76 10.62
CA LEU A 62 -6.63 -1.25 10.32
C LEU A 62 -6.69 -2.75 10.62
N ARG A 63 -7.79 -3.22 11.23
CA ARG A 63 -8.11 -4.64 11.37
C ARG A 63 -9.14 -5.00 10.30
N PRO A 64 -8.74 -5.69 9.22
CA PRO A 64 -9.67 -6.13 8.20
C PRO A 64 -10.70 -7.12 8.75
N GLU A 65 -11.97 -6.94 8.36
CA GLU A 65 -13.09 -7.79 8.80
C GLU A 65 -13.96 -8.23 7.62
N ARG A 66 -14.01 -7.45 6.53
CA ARG A 66 -14.77 -7.79 5.32
C ARG A 66 -13.96 -7.48 4.07
N TRP A 67 -14.12 -8.31 3.05
CA TRP A 67 -13.48 -8.17 1.75
C TRP A 67 -14.51 -8.32 0.65
N LEU A 68 -14.45 -7.42 -0.32
CA LEU A 68 -15.11 -7.59 -1.60
C LEU A 68 -14.03 -7.68 -2.66
N SER A 69 -14.01 -8.76 -3.44
CA SER A 69 -13.10 -8.90 -4.58
C SER A 69 -13.89 -9.04 -5.86
N ALA A 70 -13.41 -8.43 -6.94
CA ALA A 70 -14.06 -8.46 -8.24
C ALA A 70 -13.02 -8.60 -9.35
N ASP A 71 -13.38 -9.40 -10.35
CA ASP A 71 -12.77 -9.38 -11.67
C ASP A 71 -13.62 -8.47 -12.55
N MET A 72 -13.12 -7.28 -12.86
CA MET A 72 -13.87 -6.31 -13.66
C MET A 72 -13.80 -6.60 -15.16
N GLY A 73 -13.08 -7.66 -15.56
CA GLY A 73 -12.92 -8.02 -16.97
C GLY A 73 -12.08 -6.99 -17.73
N SER A 74 -12.44 -6.81 -19.01
CA SER A 74 -11.84 -5.84 -19.93
C SER A 74 -12.61 -4.53 -19.85
N VAL A 75 -12.35 -3.71 -18.83
CA VAL A 75 -12.82 -2.32 -18.78
C VAL A 75 -11.99 -1.47 -19.73
#